data_AF-A0A017RS84-F1
#
_entry.id   AF-A0A017RS84-F1
#
_cell.length_a   1.000
_cell.length_b   1.000
_cell.length_c   1.000
_cell.angle_alpha   90.00
_cell.angle_beta   90.00
_cell.angle_gamma   90.00
#
_symmetry.space_group_name_H-M   'P 1'
#
loop_
_entity.id
_entity.type
_entity.pdbx_description
1 polymer ?
#
loop_
_entity_poly.entity_id
_entity_poly.type
_entity_poly.pdbx_seq_one_letter_code
_entity_poly.pdbx_strand_id
1 'polypeptide(L)'
;MIYVYDKKTTRGNFDNNGLAVLDECLMAEINEELNGDYSLEIEYPAQSKKAQYLEELNIIKADGQLFRIYKVERTQDKISKVKVWARHIFYDLAFYFIESAKVLNANMKEALEASIPPELQGLFLFKALEENLAPFAVKEVNAVDAIFRLIEIYGGELFRDNFNIEIKESIGENNGILIKYGKNINGMKVIEDTSELATRIYAVGANNLLLPERYIEVEGERAKLLPYPITKRVEFKECKDVESLRARAEEYAEKAASPKVFITIDFMELSKTEEYKNYSHLTKVSVGDFVKVRNEKIAVTTDLRVIKKKTDLINPINTKIELGDPLNTIIEKLDTSKLLEEINSAISGTLSSVIIKKNSDTITISTSSYPAMIIGITTKADTNLNCNITMTGKASADCTLTILFSLDGKYYDFKPIQKLASGDNVIGLPLPMPQVTAGDHTFMVEMKVSNGTFTIEKNNLQVSIEGRDLEGGLSASIPRAEIVYTFLYNLFNIKIGTYSFNTGHSFKYYLDNNVSGVDSYSLENFNTRFNIAAISHGNPKLTLNVMGIIEEFNNSKSSSYAFDADWVEFSSDYDKNKDGTYDFYNRVTIKEPILKREGGYIEDLGNGVIYAANVRDTTLYKDLIAINAYLKQG
;
A
#
# COMPACT_ATOMS: atom_id res chain seq x y z
N MET A 1 -11.24 22.30 -28.38
CA MET A 1 -12.31 21.44 -28.93
C MET A 1 -11.84 20.00 -28.86
N ILE A 2 -12.74 19.07 -28.54
CA ILE A 2 -12.44 17.65 -28.41
C ILE A 2 -13.23 16.90 -29.50
N TYR A 3 -12.57 16.03 -30.24
CA TYR A 3 -13.15 15.34 -31.39
C TYR A 3 -13.12 13.83 -31.16
N VAL A 4 -14.16 13.13 -31.60
CA VAL A 4 -14.23 11.66 -31.56
C VAL A 4 -14.18 11.12 -32.97
N TYR A 5 -13.37 10.10 -33.19
CA TYR A 5 -13.17 9.42 -34.46
C TYR A 5 -13.47 7.93 -34.32
N ASP A 6 -13.87 7.32 -35.43
CA ASP A 6 -14.06 5.88 -35.49
C ASP A 6 -12.72 5.16 -35.24
N LYS A 7 -12.77 4.04 -34.51
CA LYS A 7 -11.62 3.18 -34.22
C LYS A 7 -10.79 2.76 -35.43
N LYS A 8 -11.38 2.75 -36.63
CA LYS A 8 -10.73 2.42 -37.91
C LYS A 8 -10.11 3.62 -38.63
N THR A 9 -10.20 4.83 -38.06
CA THR A 9 -9.63 6.04 -38.67
C THR A 9 -8.10 5.89 -38.76
N THR A 10 -7.57 5.98 -39.97
CA THR A 10 -6.14 5.80 -40.23
C THR A 10 -5.34 7.08 -40.05
N ARG A 11 -4.03 6.94 -39.84
CA ARG A 11 -3.08 8.05 -39.77
C ARG A 11 -3.25 9.00 -40.96
N GLY A 12 -3.26 10.30 -40.67
CA GLY A 12 -3.47 11.37 -41.65
C GLY A 12 -4.92 11.81 -41.85
N ASN A 13 -5.90 11.09 -41.27
CA ASN A 13 -7.33 11.40 -41.42
C ASN A 13 -7.96 12.03 -40.16
N PHE A 14 -7.16 12.76 -39.37
CA PHE A 14 -7.57 13.40 -38.10
C PHE A 14 -7.75 14.92 -38.20
N ASP A 15 -7.83 15.45 -39.42
CA ASP A 15 -8.03 16.89 -39.69
C ASP A 15 -9.44 17.15 -40.24
N ASN A 16 -10.44 16.58 -39.56
CA ASN A 16 -11.86 16.78 -39.84
C ASN A 16 -12.66 16.71 -38.52
N ASN A 17 -13.99 16.70 -38.57
CA ASN A 17 -14.82 16.68 -37.35
C ASN A 17 -15.06 15.26 -36.79
N GLY A 18 -14.54 14.22 -37.44
CA GLY A 18 -14.74 12.82 -37.06
C GLY A 18 -16.22 12.43 -37.00
N LEU A 19 -16.55 11.59 -36.03
CA LEU A 19 -17.91 11.18 -35.68
C LEU A 19 -18.66 12.26 -34.90
N ALA A 20 -17.98 12.98 -34.01
CA ALA A 20 -18.57 14.03 -33.20
C ALA A 20 -17.53 15.02 -32.64
N VAL A 21 -18.00 16.25 -32.38
CA VAL A 21 -17.27 17.26 -31.60
C VAL A 21 -17.93 17.35 -30.22
N LEU A 22 -17.18 17.03 -29.17
CA LEU A 22 -17.64 17.08 -27.78
C LEU A 22 -17.51 18.52 -27.25
N ASP A 23 -18.64 19.12 -26.93
CA ASP A 23 -18.80 20.50 -26.45
C ASP A 23 -19.57 20.59 -25.12
N GLU A 24 -20.09 19.47 -24.62
CA GLU A 24 -20.85 19.38 -23.36
C GLU A 24 -20.09 18.56 -22.29
N CYS A 25 -18.76 18.48 -22.36
CA CYS A 25 -17.96 17.72 -21.39
C CYS A 25 -18.21 18.24 -19.96
N LEU A 26 -18.48 17.32 -19.04
CA LEU A 26 -18.58 17.60 -17.60
C LEU A 26 -17.19 17.62 -16.95
N MET A 27 -16.29 16.79 -17.49
CA MET A 27 -14.88 16.70 -17.12
C MET A 27 -14.09 16.28 -18.36
N ALA A 28 -12.90 16.84 -18.54
CA ALA A 28 -11.97 16.42 -19.57
C ALA A 28 -10.55 16.74 -19.11
N GLU A 29 -9.79 15.73 -18.69
CA GLU A 29 -8.48 15.92 -18.08
C GLU A 29 -7.42 15.07 -18.79
N ILE A 30 -6.33 15.70 -19.21
CA ILE A 30 -5.15 15.01 -19.73
C ILE A 30 -4.15 14.85 -18.58
N ASN A 31 -3.66 13.62 -18.39
CA ASN A 31 -2.57 13.31 -17.48
C ASN A 31 -1.34 12.93 -18.29
N GLU A 32 -0.23 13.65 -18.13
CA GLU A 32 1.03 13.40 -18.82
C GLU A 32 2.17 13.29 -17.81
N GLU A 33 2.93 12.20 -17.87
CA GLU A 33 4.07 11.92 -17.01
C GLU A 33 5.34 11.64 -17.83
N LEU A 34 6.46 12.14 -17.33
CA LEU A 34 7.78 11.90 -17.91
C LEU A 34 8.09 10.39 -17.83
N ASN A 35 8.35 9.78 -18.99
CA ASN A 35 8.52 8.32 -19.13
C ASN A 35 7.41 7.47 -18.47
N GLY A 36 6.21 8.04 -18.29
CA GLY A 36 5.12 7.41 -17.55
C GLY A 36 3.79 7.48 -18.29
N ASP A 37 2.70 7.57 -17.52
CA ASP A 37 1.34 7.65 -18.04
C ASP A 37 1.15 8.81 -19.03
N TYR A 38 0.39 8.55 -20.09
CA TYR A 38 -0.15 9.60 -20.94
C TYR A 38 -1.58 9.24 -21.30
N SER A 39 -2.53 9.81 -20.57
CA SER A 39 -3.94 9.41 -20.59
C SER A 39 -4.88 10.61 -20.64
N LEU A 40 -6.12 10.33 -21.02
CA LEU A 40 -7.22 11.26 -21.09
C LEU A 40 -8.43 10.64 -20.40
N GLU A 41 -9.04 11.39 -19.49
CA GLU A 41 -10.28 11.02 -18.82
C GLU A 41 -11.37 12.03 -19.17
N ILE A 42 -12.52 11.55 -19.62
CA ILE A 42 -13.67 12.41 -19.96
C ILE A 42 -14.92 11.91 -19.24
N GLU A 43 -15.65 12.82 -18.59
CA GLU A 43 -17.04 12.61 -18.20
C GLU A 43 -17.96 13.42 -19.12
N TYR A 44 -19.01 12.77 -19.64
CA TYR A 44 -19.93 13.35 -20.62
C TYR A 44 -21.40 13.03 -20.27
N PRO A 45 -22.37 13.93 -20.55
CA PRO A 45 -23.79 13.66 -20.30
C PRO A 45 -24.31 12.51 -21.17
N ALA A 46 -24.90 11.48 -20.57
CA ALA A 46 -25.33 10.29 -21.31
C ALA A 46 -26.54 10.54 -22.22
N GLN A 47 -27.34 11.58 -21.96
CA GLN A 47 -28.50 11.95 -22.76
C GLN A 47 -28.13 12.66 -24.07
N SER A 48 -26.90 13.16 -24.17
CA SER A 48 -26.43 13.80 -25.41
C SER A 48 -26.30 12.75 -26.50
N LYS A 49 -26.79 13.08 -27.71
CA LYS A 49 -26.68 12.19 -28.88
C LYS A 49 -25.22 11.85 -29.22
N LYS A 50 -24.26 12.67 -28.79
CA LYS A 50 -22.83 12.47 -29.03
C LYS A 50 -22.21 11.40 -28.13
N ALA A 51 -22.84 11.11 -26.99
CA ALA A 51 -22.36 10.11 -26.02
C ALA A 51 -22.35 8.68 -26.59
N GLN A 52 -23.08 8.42 -27.68
CA GLN A 52 -23.04 7.13 -28.37
C GLN A 52 -21.69 6.83 -29.02
N TYR A 53 -20.90 7.87 -29.35
CA TYR A 53 -19.59 7.71 -30.00
C TYR A 53 -18.45 7.50 -29.00
N LEU A 54 -18.71 7.71 -27.71
CA LEU A 54 -17.83 7.35 -26.59
C LEU A 54 -17.93 5.83 -26.34
N GLU A 55 -17.43 5.06 -27.29
CA GLU A 55 -17.35 3.61 -27.25
C GLU A 55 -15.90 3.13 -27.23
N GLU A 56 -15.71 1.88 -26.84
CA GLU A 56 -14.40 1.24 -26.79
C GLU A 56 -13.67 1.33 -28.13
N LEU A 57 -12.35 1.55 -28.05
CA LEU A 57 -11.39 1.67 -29.15
C LEU A 57 -11.56 2.87 -30.08
N ASN A 58 -12.64 3.67 -29.95
CA ASN A 58 -12.74 4.93 -30.66
C ASN A 58 -11.64 5.89 -30.19
N ILE A 59 -11.27 6.82 -31.08
CA ILE A 59 -10.11 7.68 -30.89
C ILE A 59 -10.61 9.09 -30.57
N ILE A 60 -10.09 9.69 -29.52
CA ILE A 60 -10.37 11.06 -29.11
C ILE A 60 -9.17 11.92 -29.47
N LYS A 61 -9.38 13.02 -30.21
CA LYS A 61 -8.38 14.08 -30.42
C LYS A 61 -8.64 15.20 -29.41
N ALA A 62 -7.69 15.44 -28.52
CA ALA A 62 -7.76 16.46 -27.48
C ALA A 62 -6.40 17.15 -27.35
N ASP A 63 -6.40 18.49 -27.27
CA ASP A 63 -5.19 19.33 -27.24
C ASP A 63 -4.12 18.97 -28.31
N GLY A 64 -4.57 18.58 -29.50
CA GLY A 64 -3.70 18.18 -30.61
C GLY A 64 -3.18 16.74 -30.55
N GLN A 65 -3.44 16.01 -29.47
CA GLN A 65 -3.01 14.62 -29.27
C GLN A 65 -4.17 13.63 -29.42
N LEU A 66 -3.83 12.40 -29.83
CA LEU A 66 -4.77 11.31 -30.07
C LEU A 66 -4.74 10.31 -28.93
N PHE A 67 -5.92 9.91 -28.46
CA PHE A 67 -6.11 8.97 -27.36
C PHE A 67 -7.11 7.88 -27.74
N ARG A 68 -6.75 6.61 -27.54
CA ARG A 68 -7.67 5.49 -27.78
C ARG A 68 -8.41 5.11 -26.51
N ILE A 69 -9.73 5.06 -26.58
CA ILE A 69 -10.60 4.65 -25.48
C ILE A 69 -10.36 3.16 -25.19
N TYR A 70 -10.02 2.83 -23.96
CA TYR A 70 -9.85 1.43 -23.52
C TYR A 70 -10.87 1.01 -22.47
N LYS A 71 -11.53 1.97 -21.81
CA LYS A 71 -12.55 1.71 -20.79
C LYS A 71 -13.68 2.72 -20.90
N VAL A 72 -14.92 2.22 -20.81
CA VAL A 72 -16.14 3.02 -20.77
C VAL A 72 -16.96 2.58 -19.58
N GLU A 73 -17.38 3.54 -18.76
CA GLU A 73 -18.31 3.35 -17.66
C GLU A 73 -19.56 4.20 -17.90
N ARG A 74 -20.74 3.62 -17.64
CA ARG A 74 -22.02 4.31 -17.78
C ARG A 74 -22.71 4.27 -16.43
N THR A 75 -23.01 5.45 -15.90
CA THR A 75 -23.57 5.58 -14.55
C THR A 75 -24.90 6.30 -14.63
N GLN A 76 -25.91 5.74 -13.97
CA GLN A 76 -27.21 6.37 -13.79
C GLN A 76 -27.34 6.85 -12.35
N ASP A 77 -27.08 8.14 -12.16
CA ASP A 77 -27.36 8.88 -10.92
C ASP A 77 -28.34 10.03 -11.24
N LYS A 78 -28.43 11.09 -10.42
CA LYS A 78 -29.23 12.30 -10.69
C LYS A 78 -29.02 12.87 -12.09
N ILE A 79 -27.80 12.76 -12.61
CA ILE A 79 -27.44 13.01 -14.01
C ILE A 79 -26.82 11.73 -14.51
N SER A 80 -27.40 11.09 -15.53
CA SER A 80 -26.74 9.96 -16.19
C SER A 80 -25.50 10.44 -16.94
N LYS A 81 -24.37 9.76 -16.75
CA LYS A 81 -23.08 10.12 -17.32
C LYS A 81 -22.44 8.94 -18.03
N VAL A 82 -21.61 9.25 -19.02
CA VAL A 82 -20.65 8.33 -19.63
C VAL A 82 -19.26 8.81 -19.25
N LYS A 83 -18.49 7.94 -18.62
CA LYS A 83 -17.11 8.19 -18.26
C LYS A 83 -16.21 7.31 -19.12
N VAL A 84 -15.21 7.90 -19.75
CA VAL A 84 -14.26 7.18 -20.60
C VAL A 84 -12.84 7.42 -20.12
N TRP A 85 -12.05 6.36 -20.17
CA TRP A 85 -10.60 6.43 -20.02
C TRP A 85 -9.97 6.06 -21.35
N ALA A 86 -9.07 6.91 -21.80
CA ALA A 86 -8.35 6.76 -23.04
C ALA A 86 -6.84 6.93 -22.77
N ARG A 87 -6.02 6.19 -23.53
CA ARG A 87 -4.56 6.28 -23.46
C ARG A 87 -4.03 6.88 -24.75
N HIS A 88 -2.91 7.60 -24.68
CA HIS A 88 -2.27 8.17 -25.86
C HIS A 88 -2.08 7.09 -26.95
N ILE A 89 -2.23 7.45 -28.23
CA ILE A 89 -2.21 6.50 -29.36
C ILE A 89 -0.91 5.67 -29.44
N PHE A 90 0.17 6.16 -28.84
CA PHE A 90 1.41 5.41 -28.58
C PHE A 90 1.14 4.01 -27.99
N TYR A 91 0.19 3.90 -27.05
CA TYR A 91 -0.10 2.64 -26.37
C TYR A 91 -0.77 1.59 -27.26
N ASP A 92 -1.18 1.94 -28.49
CA ASP A 92 -1.60 0.94 -29.49
C ASP A 92 -0.46 -0.04 -29.83
N LEU A 93 0.81 0.38 -29.64
CA LEU A 93 1.96 -0.50 -29.77
C LEU A 93 1.89 -1.69 -28.81
N ALA A 94 1.15 -1.60 -27.69
CA ALA A 94 0.98 -2.71 -26.76
C ALA A 94 0.17 -3.88 -27.34
N PHE A 95 -0.60 -3.66 -28.42
CA PHE A 95 -1.30 -4.73 -29.13
C PHE A 95 -0.36 -5.62 -29.96
N TYR A 96 0.90 -5.23 -30.11
CA TYR A 96 1.88 -5.94 -30.93
C TYR A 96 2.82 -6.75 -30.04
N PHE A 97 2.76 -8.06 -30.22
CA PHE A 97 3.58 -9.02 -29.50
C PHE A 97 4.90 -9.27 -30.23
N ILE A 98 6.00 -9.20 -29.48
CA ILE A 98 7.36 -9.48 -29.91
C ILE A 98 7.75 -10.84 -29.31
N GLU A 99 7.85 -11.86 -30.16
CA GLU A 99 8.27 -13.20 -29.73
C GLU A 99 9.70 -13.18 -29.18
N SER A 100 10.62 -12.58 -29.94
CA SER A 100 12.03 -12.44 -29.56
C SER A 100 12.71 -11.41 -30.46
N ALA A 101 13.54 -10.55 -29.87
CA ALA A 101 14.47 -9.70 -30.59
C ALA A 101 15.80 -9.67 -29.82
N LYS A 102 16.91 -9.82 -30.53
CA LYS A 102 18.24 -9.81 -29.93
C LYS A 102 19.25 -9.16 -30.87
N VAL A 103 19.91 -8.13 -30.35
CA VAL A 103 21.05 -7.45 -30.99
C VAL A 103 22.18 -7.36 -29.99
N LEU A 104 23.42 -7.58 -30.44
CA LEU A 104 24.59 -7.68 -29.53
C LEU A 104 25.38 -6.38 -29.42
N ASN A 105 25.40 -5.60 -30.49
CA ASN A 105 26.20 -4.38 -30.59
C ASN A 105 25.46 -3.39 -31.48
N ALA A 106 24.40 -2.81 -30.93
CA ALA A 106 23.53 -1.87 -31.62
C ALA A 106 23.45 -0.58 -30.81
N ASN A 107 23.24 0.55 -31.48
CA ASN A 107 22.77 1.76 -30.81
C ASN A 107 21.25 1.67 -30.55
N MET A 108 20.70 2.63 -29.81
CA MET A 108 19.29 2.59 -29.42
C MET A 108 18.35 2.57 -30.64
N LYS A 109 18.65 3.34 -31.69
CA LYS A 109 17.88 3.33 -32.94
C LYS A 109 17.89 1.97 -33.63
N GLU A 110 19.07 1.38 -33.82
CA GLU A 110 19.21 0.05 -34.42
C GLU A 110 18.49 -1.02 -33.59
N ALA A 111 18.58 -0.94 -32.25
CA ALA A 111 17.90 -1.86 -31.35
C ALA A 111 16.37 -1.69 -31.38
N LEU A 112 15.88 -0.44 -31.50
CA LEU A 112 14.46 -0.13 -31.68
C LEU A 112 13.94 -0.68 -33.01
N GLU A 113 14.61 -0.37 -34.12
CA GLU A 113 14.26 -0.85 -35.46
C GLU A 113 14.31 -2.38 -35.57
N ALA A 114 15.25 -3.03 -34.89
CA ALA A 114 15.34 -4.49 -34.85
C ALA A 114 14.23 -5.15 -34.00
N SER A 115 13.67 -4.43 -33.03
CA SER A 115 12.66 -4.95 -32.10
C SER A 115 11.23 -4.69 -32.56
N ILE A 116 11.02 -3.62 -33.34
CA ILE A 116 9.70 -3.23 -33.84
C ILE A 116 9.46 -3.87 -35.22
N PRO A 117 8.37 -4.65 -35.41
CA PRO A 117 8.04 -5.25 -36.70
C PRO A 117 7.90 -4.22 -37.84
N PRO A 118 8.26 -4.57 -39.11
CA PRO A 118 8.19 -3.65 -40.24
C PRO A 118 6.80 -3.04 -40.48
N GLU A 119 5.72 -3.80 -40.23
CA GLU A 119 4.35 -3.27 -40.35
C GLU A 119 4.08 -2.07 -39.42
N LEU A 120 4.67 -2.08 -38.22
CA LEU A 120 4.54 -0.99 -37.26
C LEU A 120 5.39 0.22 -37.65
N GLN A 121 6.57 -0.01 -38.23
CA GLN A 121 7.42 1.07 -38.75
C GLN A 121 6.75 1.81 -39.93
N GLY A 122 5.78 1.18 -40.61
CA GLY A 122 4.93 1.84 -41.60
C GLY A 122 3.80 2.69 -41.01
N LEU A 123 3.39 2.42 -39.77
CA LEU A 123 2.28 3.11 -39.08
C LEU A 123 2.79 4.24 -38.19
N PHE A 124 3.84 3.97 -37.41
CA PHE A 124 4.49 4.89 -36.48
C PHE A 124 5.85 5.34 -37.03
N LEU A 125 6.22 6.58 -36.75
CA LEU A 125 7.58 7.08 -36.98
C LEU A 125 8.36 6.98 -35.69
N PHE A 126 9.49 6.29 -35.75
CA PHE A 126 10.39 6.13 -34.62
C PHE A 126 11.66 6.95 -34.84
N LYS A 127 12.10 7.63 -33.78
CA LYS A 127 13.40 8.28 -33.69
C LYS A 127 14.01 7.94 -32.33
N ALA A 128 15.32 7.73 -32.32
CA ALA A 128 16.04 7.39 -31.10
C ALA A 128 17.48 7.87 -31.23
N LEU A 129 18.18 7.91 -30.10
CA LEU A 129 19.59 8.25 -30.04
C LEU A 129 20.42 7.22 -30.81
N GLU A 130 21.45 7.69 -31.52
CA GLU A 130 22.37 6.85 -32.30
C GLU A 130 23.72 6.65 -31.58
N GLU A 131 23.78 7.07 -30.32
CA GLU A 131 24.97 6.98 -29.45
C GLU A 131 24.92 5.72 -28.58
N ASN A 132 26.10 5.31 -28.09
CA ASN A 132 26.33 4.17 -27.19
C ASN A 132 25.90 2.81 -27.75
N LEU A 133 26.82 1.85 -27.74
CA LEU A 133 26.53 0.48 -28.19
C LEU A 133 26.32 -0.45 -27.00
N ALA A 134 25.19 -1.15 -26.98
CA ALA A 134 24.89 -2.13 -25.95
C ALA A 134 24.21 -3.37 -26.54
N PRO A 135 24.31 -4.52 -25.86
CA PRO A 135 23.46 -5.65 -26.17
C PRO A 135 22.02 -5.36 -25.72
N PHE A 136 21.05 -5.64 -26.58
CA PHE A 136 19.63 -5.57 -26.28
C PHE A 136 18.97 -6.91 -26.60
N ALA A 137 18.17 -7.41 -25.66
CA ALA A 137 17.44 -8.65 -25.84
C ALA A 137 16.09 -8.58 -25.14
N VAL A 138 15.03 -8.94 -25.86
CA VAL A 138 13.68 -9.10 -25.34
C VAL A 138 13.06 -10.37 -25.88
N LYS A 139 12.17 -10.98 -25.09
CA LYS A 139 11.47 -12.21 -25.42
C LYS A 139 10.08 -12.16 -24.80
N GLU A 140 9.06 -12.52 -25.58
CA GLU A 140 7.67 -12.62 -25.14
C GLU A 140 7.16 -11.32 -24.47
N VAL A 141 7.39 -10.18 -25.10
CA VAL A 141 6.95 -8.86 -24.60
C VAL A 141 6.11 -8.12 -25.65
N ASN A 142 5.35 -7.11 -25.25
CA ASN A 142 4.73 -6.20 -26.22
C ASN A 142 5.71 -5.08 -26.64
N ALA A 143 5.38 -4.36 -27.72
CA ALA A 143 6.27 -3.33 -28.25
C ALA A 143 6.46 -2.11 -27.33
N VAL A 144 5.49 -1.77 -26.48
CA VAL A 144 5.64 -0.71 -25.47
C VAL A 144 6.66 -1.14 -24.40
N ASP A 145 6.55 -2.37 -23.89
CA ASP A 145 7.50 -2.92 -22.93
C ASP A 145 8.92 -2.97 -23.50
N ALA A 146 9.06 -3.33 -24.78
CA ALA A 146 10.36 -3.31 -25.46
C ALA A 146 10.96 -1.89 -25.52
N ILE A 147 10.15 -0.87 -25.79
CA ILE A 147 10.57 0.53 -25.78
C ILE A 147 11.00 0.98 -24.39
N PHE A 148 10.26 0.64 -23.34
CA PHE A 148 10.66 0.98 -21.97
C PHE A 148 11.97 0.29 -21.56
N ARG A 149 12.17 -0.98 -21.94
CA ARG A 149 13.47 -1.66 -21.72
C ARG A 149 14.63 -1.03 -22.48
N LEU A 150 14.39 -0.46 -23.66
CA LEU A 150 15.41 0.32 -24.37
C LEU A 150 15.80 1.55 -23.55
N ILE A 151 14.83 2.27 -22.99
CA ILE A 151 15.08 3.43 -22.12
C ILE A 151 15.82 3.02 -20.85
N GLU A 152 15.53 1.86 -20.25
CA GLU A 152 16.27 1.35 -19.09
C GLU A 152 17.75 1.07 -19.39
N ILE A 153 18.06 0.56 -20.59
CA ILE A 153 19.43 0.16 -20.97
C ILE A 153 20.25 1.36 -21.46
N TYR A 154 19.67 2.17 -22.34
CA TYR A 154 20.38 3.25 -23.02
C TYR A 154 20.13 4.63 -22.37
N GLY A 155 19.15 4.73 -21.47
CA GLY A 155 18.70 6.00 -20.90
C GLY A 155 17.74 6.76 -21.83
N GLY A 156 17.57 8.04 -21.55
CA GLY A 156 16.77 8.96 -22.36
C GLY A 156 15.31 9.09 -21.89
N GLU A 157 14.58 9.93 -22.63
CA GLU A 157 13.24 10.38 -22.31
C GLU A 157 12.32 10.28 -23.52
N LEU A 158 11.17 9.66 -23.29
CA LEU A 158 10.15 9.33 -24.27
C LEU A 158 9.29 10.55 -24.60
N PHE A 159 9.52 11.11 -25.77
CA PHE A 159 8.67 12.12 -26.40
C PHE A 159 7.60 11.46 -27.26
N ARG A 160 6.33 11.80 -26.99
CA ARG A 160 5.15 11.23 -27.65
C ARG A 160 4.37 12.36 -28.33
N ASP A 161 4.29 12.31 -29.65
CA ASP A 161 3.42 13.18 -30.44
C ASP A 161 2.64 12.35 -31.47
N ASN A 162 1.44 11.94 -31.10
CA ASN A 162 0.59 11.10 -31.93
C ASN A 162 1.33 9.82 -32.41
N PHE A 163 1.51 9.67 -33.72
CA PHE A 163 2.24 8.55 -34.33
C PHE A 163 3.76 8.79 -34.44
N ASN A 164 4.26 9.93 -33.95
CA ASN A 164 5.68 10.25 -33.91
C ASN A 164 6.21 9.97 -32.51
N ILE A 165 7.05 8.94 -32.40
CA ILE A 165 7.64 8.49 -31.15
C ILE A 165 9.14 8.76 -31.22
N GLU A 166 9.65 9.52 -30.26
CA GLU A 166 11.05 9.90 -30.22
C GLU A 166 11.63 9.67 -28.83
N ILE A 167 12.79 9.02 -28.73
CA ILE A 167 13.54 8.92 -27.49
C ILE A 167 14.69 9.92 -27.56
N LYS A 168 14.62 10.97 -26.73
CA LYS A 168 15.63 12.05 -26.65
C LYS A 168 16.53 11.84 -25.44
N GLU A 169 17.67 12.52 -25.39
CA GLU A 169 18.47 12.56 -24.17
C GLU A 169 17.71 13.28 -23.03
N SER A 170 17.05 14.40 -23.36
CA SER A 170 16.17 15.13 -22.46
C SER A 170 15.07 15.85 -23.24
N ILE A 171 13.84 15.83 -22.73
CA ILE A 171 12.69 16.62 -23.21
C ILE A 171 12.51 17.87 -22.36
N GLY A 172 11.78 18.86 -22.87
CA GLY A 172 11.56 20.14 -22.18
C GLY A 172 12.77 21.08 -22.23
N GLU A 173 12.58 22.29 -21.69
CA GLU A 173 13.52 23.40 -21.81
C GLU A 173 13.76 24.10 -20.46
N ASN A 174 14.87 24.82 -20.34
CA ASN A 174 15.14 25.71 -19.21
C ASN A 174 14.89 27.16 -19.61
N ASN A 175 13.62 27.53 -19.75
CA ASN A 175 13.18 28.85 -20.21
C ASN A 175 13.09 29.91 -19.10
N GLY A 176 13.67 29.64 -17.92
CA GLY A 176 13.63 30.57 -16.79
C GLY A 176 12.22 30.76 -16.21
N ILE A 177 11.34 29.76 -16.38
CA ILE A 177 9.97 29.80 -15.87
C ILE A 177 10.00 29.91 -14.34
N LEU A 178 9.36 30.96 -13.82
CA LEU A 178 9.26 31.22 -12.39
C LEU A 178 7.85 30.91 -11.88
N ILE A 179 7.78 29.93 -10.99
CA ILE A 179 6.59 29.54 -10.24
C ILE A 179 6.71 30.10 -8.83
N LYS A 180 5.88 31.10 -8.50
CA LYS A 180 6.02 31.90 -7.28
C LYS A 180 4.70 32.06 -6.53
N TYR A 181 4.78 32.00 -5.19
CA TYR A 181 3.68 32.42 -4.31
C TYR A 181 3.25 33.86 -4.60
N GLY A 182 1.92 34.08 -4.67
CA GLY A 182 1.34 35.37 -5.05
C GLY A 182 1.36 35.68 -6.55
N LYS A 183 1.81 34.73 -7.40
CA LYS A 183 1.79 34.86 -8.87
C LYS A 183 0.96 33.75 -9.52
N ASN A 184 1.49 32.53 -9.55
CA ASN A 184 0.97 31.40 -10.34
C ASN A 184 0.84 30.11 -9.51
N ILE A 185 0.83 30.24 -8.18
CA ILE A 185 0.57 29.15 -7.23
C ILE A 185 -0.77 29.43 -6.55
N ASN A 186 -1.74 28.54 -6.72
CA ASN A 186 -2.98 28.54 -5.94
C ASN A 186 -2.84 27.66 -4.69
N GLY A 187 -2.17 26.52 -4.82
CA GLY A 187 -1.89 25.56 -3.76
C GLY A 187 -0.53 24.89 -4.00
N MET A 188 0.16 24.50 -2.92
CA MET A 188 1.48 23.87 -3.00
C MET A 188 1.67 22.91 -1.83
N LYS A 189 2.11 21.69 -2.13
CA LYS A 189 2.51 20.66 -1.17
C LYS A 189 3.96 20.27 -1.45
N VAL A 190 4.77 20.19 -0.41
CA VAL A 190 6.17 19.76 -0.49
C VAL A 190 6.35 18.54 0.38
N ILE A 191 7.04 17.54 -0.16
CA ILE A 191 7.47 16.33 0.55
C ILE A 191 8.98 16.26 0.43
N GLU A 192 9.65 16.21 1.56
CA GLU A 192 11.09 15.95 1.65
C GLU A 192 11.27 14.53 2.18
N ASP A 193 11.91 13.67 1.39
CA ASP A 193 12.10 12.27 1.71
C ASP A 193 13.58 11.95 1.93
N THR A 194 13.89 11.42 3.11
CA THR A 194 15.23 10.98 3.53
C THR A 194 15.40 9.47 3.48
N SER A 195 14.41 8.70 3.02
CA SER A 195 14.44 7.24 2.95
C SER A 195 15.65 6.71 2.15
N GLU A 196 16.00 7.44 1.10
CA GLU A 196 17.08 7.10 0.18
C GLU A 196 18.40 7.85 0.49
N LEU A 197 18.41 8.71 1.51
CA LEU A 197 19.54 9.55 1.87
C LEU A 197 20.71 8.69 2.37
N ALA A 198 21.91 8.97 1.87
CA ALA A 198 23.12 8.29 2.30
C ALA A 198 24.30 9.26 2.36
N THR A 199 25.05 9.19 3.45
CA THR A 199 26.30 9.97 3.64
C THR A 199 27.55 9.10 3.45
N ARG A 200 27.37 7.78 3.29
CA ARG A 200 28.42 6.81 3.01
C ARG A 200 27.94 5.74 2.04
N ILE A 201 28.65 5.58 0.92
CA ILE A 201 28.32 4.65 -0.16
C ILE A 201 29.29 3.47 -0.16
N TYR A 202 28.76 2.25 -0.10
CA TYR A 202 29.49 1.03 -0.41
C TYR A 202 29.25 0.67 -1.87
N ALA A 203 30.19 1.05 -2.73
CA ALA A 203 30.07 0.88 -4.19
C ALA A 203 30.54 -0.51 -4.64
N VAL A 204 29.74 -1.13 -5.51
CA VAL A 204 30.05 -2.43 -6.11
C VAL A 204 29.97 -2.32 -7.62
N GLY A 205 31.09 -2.52 -8.32
CA GLY A 205 31.17 -2.52 -9.77
C GLY A 205 30.84 -3.88 -10.39
N ALA A 206 31.01 -3.99 -11.71
CA ALA A 206 30.84 -5.23 -12.46
C ALA A 206 31.69 -6.37 -11.86
N ASN A 207 31.18 -7.61 -11.92
CA ASN A 207 31.87 -8.80 -11.40
C ASN A 207 32.27 -8.70 -9.91
N ASN A 208 31.47 -8.00 -9.09
CA ASN A 208 31.78 -7.73 -7.68
C ASN A 208 33.09 -6.96 -7.48
N LEU A 209 33.45 -6.08 -8.42
CA LEU A 209 34.56 -5.14 -8.23
C LEU A 209 34.29 -4.24 -7.02
N LEU A 210 35.28 -4.08 -6.16
CA LEU A 210 35.17 -3.24 -4.95
C LEU A 210 36.29 -2.21 -4.94
N LEU A 211 35.99 -1.04 -4.38
CA LEU A 211 36.99 0.00 -4.16
C LEU A 211 37.98 -0.43 -3.06
N PRO A 212 39.29 -0.11 -3.19
CA PRO A 212 40.29 -0.35 -2.15
C PRO A 212 39.90 0.25 -0.79
N GLU A 213 39.35 1.46 -0.81
CA GLU A 213 38.84 2.23 0.33
C GLU A 213 37.51 1.71 0.89
N ARG A 214 36.84 0.79 0.17
CA ARG A 214 35.54 0.17 0.47
C ARG A 214 34.33 1.10 0.49
N TYR A 215 34.49 2.30 1.03
CA TYR A 215 33.42 3.27 1.20
C TYR A 215 33.83 4.63 0.60
N ILE A 216 32.88 5.28 -0.06
CA ILE A 216 32.95 6.70 -0.40
C ILE A 216 32.11 7.46 0.63
N GLU A 217 32.73 8.38 1.35
CA GLU A 217 32.06 9.24 2.32
C GLU A 217 31.87 10.64 1.72
N VAL A 218 30.71 11.22 1.96
CA VAL A 218 30.41 12.59 1.54
C VAL A 218 31.17 13.55 2.45
N GLU A 219 31.70 14.64 1.92
CA GLU A 219 32.41 15.65 2.72
C GLU A 219 31.51 16.80 3.21
N GLY A 220 32.03 17.60 4.14
CA GLY A 220 31.40 18.85 4.60
C GLY A 220 30.26 18.66 5.59
N GLU A 221 29.34 19.63 5.64
CA GLU A 221 28.23 19.63 6.60
C GLU A 221 27.21 18.51 6.32
N ARG A 222 27.09 18.08 5.06
CA ARG A 222 26.24 16.93 4.68
C ARG A 222 26.76 15.60 5.25
N ALA A 223 28.04 15.48 5.52
CA ALA A 223 28.61 14.32 6.19
C ALA A 223 28.15 14.21 7.66
N LYS A 224 27.87 15.36 8.29
CA LYS A 224 27.64 15.51 9.73
C LYS A 224 26.16 15.62 10.10
N LEU A 225 25.26 15.18 9.21
CA LEU A 225 23.81 15.21 9.46
C LEU A 225 23.43 14.44 10.74
N LEU A 226 24.14 13.35 11.03
CA LEU A 226 23.98 12.52 12.21
C LEU A 226 25.34 12.25 12.86
N PRO A 227 25.38 11.84 14.15
CA PRO A 227 26.62 11.45 14.82
C PRO A 227 27.26 10.17 14.24
N TYR A 228 26.61 9.53 13.26
CA TYR A 228 27.09 8.35 12.56
C TYR A 228 26.72 8.41 11.06
N PRO A 229 27.49 7.77 10.18
CA PRO A 229 27.25 7.78 8.75
C PRO A 229 26.05 6.92 8.35
N ILE A 230 25.22 7.42 7.44
CA ILE A 230 24.10 6.69 6.84
C ILE A 230 24.66 5.91 5.65
N THR A 231 24.74 4.59 5.81
CA THR A 231 25.47 3.73 4.88
C THR A 231 24.53 3.02 3.91
N LYS A 232 24.81 3.12 2.61
CA LYS A 232 24.02 2.45 1.56
C LYS A 232 24.92 1.69 0.60
N ARG A 233 24.52 0.46 0.26
CA ARG A 233 25.17 -0.35 -0.76
C ARG A 233 24.55 -0.06 -2.12
N VAL A 234 25.38 0.26 -3.12
CA VAL A 234 24.94 0.63 -4.47
C VAL A 234 25.76 -0.14 -5.51
N GLU A 235 25.08 -0.64 -6.54
CA GLU A 235 25.71 -1.39 -7.63
C GLU A 235 25.80 -0.55 -8.91
N PHE A 236 26.99 -0.48 -9.50
CA PHE A 236 27.29 0.18 -10.77
C PHE A 236 27.79 -0.87 -11.78
N LYS A 237 26.85 -1.54 -12.44
CA LYS A 237 27.12 -2.69 -13.32
C LYS A 237 27.92 -2.30 -14.58
N GLU A 238 27.91 -1.03 -14.94
CA GLU A 238 28.64 -0.43 -16.05
C GLU A 238 30.13 -0.23 -15.74
N CYS A 239 30.52 -0.07 -14.47
CA CYS A 239 31.89 0.21 -14.07
C CYS A 239 32.71 -1.08 -13.99
N LYS A 240 33.73 -1.21 -14.85
CA LYS A 240 34.60 -2.41 -14.95
C LYS A 240 35.97 -2.23 -14.31
N ASP A 241 36.31 -1.02 -13.89
CA ASP A 241 37.60 -0.66 -13.28
C ASP A 241 37.39 0.25 -12.07
N VAL A 242 38.44 0.38 -11.24
CA VAL A 242 38.36 1.08 -9.95
C VAL A 242 38.20 2.58 -10.12
N GLU A 243 38.78 3.17 -11.17
CA GLU A 243 38.71 4.62 -11.40
C GLU A 243 37.29 5.03 -11.82
N SER A 244 36.69 4.31 -12.77
CA SER A 244 35.31 4.55 -13.19
C SER A 244 34.31 4.31 -12.05
N LEU A 245 34.50 3.25 -11.26
CA LEU A 245 33.65 2.95 -10.10
C LEU A 245 33.75 4.05 -9.05
N ARG A 246 34.95 4.57 -8.78
CA ARG A 246 35.16 5.66 -7.80
C ARG A 246 34.46 6.93 -8.25
N ALA A 247 34.73 7.39 -9.47
CA ALA A 247 34.14 8.62 -9.99
C ALA A 247 32.60 8.56 -9.97
N ARG A 248 32.01 7.42 -10.35
CA ARG A 248 30.56 7.23 -10.34
C ARG A 248 29.97 7.18 -8.92
N ALA A 249 30.66 6.53 -8.00
CA ALA A 249 30.26 6.47 -6.60
C ALA A 249 30.34 7.83 -5.91
N GLU A 250 31.36 8.65 -6.21
CA GLU A 250 31.48 10.04 -5.73
C GLU A 250 30.33 10.91 -6.24
N GLU A 251 30.04 10.87 -7.55
CA GLU A 251 28.92 11.60 -8.14
C GLU A 251 27.57 11.18 -7.52
N TYR A 252 27.38 9.88 -7.30
CA TYR A 252 26.17 9.37 -6.65
C TYR A 252 26.08 9.81 -5.18
N ALA A 253 27.20 9.77 -4.44
CA ALA A 253 27.25 10.14 -3.04
C ALA A 253 26.86 11.60 -2.82
N GLU A 254 27.33 12.52 -3.67
CA GLU A 254 26.94 13.94 -3.58
C GLU A 254 25.42 14.16 -3.75
N LYS A 255 24.80 13.40 -4.65
CA LYS A 255 23.35 13.46 -4.90
C LYS A 255 22.55 12.80 -3.77
N ALA A 256 22.98 11.62 -3.32
CA ALA A 256 22.35 10.86 -2.25
C ALA A 256 22.45 11.53 -0.88
N ALA A 257 23.38 12.49 -0.70
CA ALA A 257 23.55 13.25 0.53
C ALA A 257 22.47 14.32 0.77
N SER A 258 21.54 14.50 -0.16
CA SER A 258 20.44 15.46 -0.05
C SER A 258 19.10 14.72 0.00
N PRO A 259 18.09 15.21 0.76
CA PRO A 259 16.76 14.64 0.72
C PRO A 259 16.17 14.79 -0.69
N LYS A 260 15.38 13.80 -1.12
CA LYS A 260 14.59 13.91 -2.35
C LYS A 260 13.44 14.87 -2.11
N VAL A 261 13.24 15.82 -3.01
CA VAL A 261 12.18 16.83 -2.89
C VAL A 261 11.13 16.59 -3.97
N PHE A 262 9.90 16.37 -3.53
CA PHE A 262 8.73 16.26 -4.40
C PHE A 262 7.78 17.42 -4.11
N ILE A 263 7.40 18.16 -5.15
CA ILE A 263 6.52 19.31 -5.04
C ILE A 263 5.30 19.10 -5.92
N THR A 264 4.11 19.17 -5.32
CA THR A 264 2.84 19.25 -6.06
C THR A 264 2.33 20.67 -6.02
N ILE A 265 2.01 21.25 -7.18
CA ILE A 265 1.52 22.63 -7.30
C ILE A 265 0.19 22.65 -8.05
N ASP A 266 -0.81 23.30 -7.45
CA ASP A 266 -2.00 23.74 -8.17
C ASP A 266 -1.62 25.04 -8.91
N PHE A 267 -1.18 24.85 -10.15
CA PHE A 267 -0.55 25.85 -11.00
C PHE A 267 -1.60 26.61 -11.81
N MET A 268 -1.50 27.94 -11.78
CA MET A 268 -2.30 28.78 -12.65
C MET A 268 -1.54 29.01 -13.96
N GLU A 269 -1.99 28.40 -15.06
CA GLU A 269 -1.34 28.51 -16.37
C GLU A 269 -1.64 29.87 -17.02
N LEU A 270 -0.90 30.90 -16.59
CA LEU A 270 -1.11 32.29 -17.01
C LEU A 270 -1.03 32.48 -18.54
N SER A 271 -0.34 31.60 -19.27
CA SER A 271 -0.30 31.63 -20.74
C SER A 271 -1.69 31.54 -21.40
N LYS A 272 -2.71 31.09 -20.66
CA LYS A 272 -4.10 31.00 -21.08
C LYS A 272 -4.92 32.25 -20.77
N THR A 273 -4.34 33.29 -20.17
CA THR A 273 -5.01 34.57 -19.90
C THR A 273 -4.57 35.63 -20.90
N GLU A 274 -5.45 36.62 -21.17
CA GLU A 274 -5.16 37.68 -22.13
C GLU A 274 -4.03 38.61 -21.65
N GLU A 275 -3.91 38.83 -20.34
CA GLU A 275 -2.89 39.71 -19.73
C GLU A 275 -1.46 39.19 -19.95
N TYR A 276 -1.28 37.87 -20.09
CA TYR A 276 0.02 37.21 -20.20
C TYR A 276 0.30 36.62 -21.58
N LYS A 277 -0.54 36.92 -22.59
CA LYS A 277 -0.42 36.42 -23.96
C LYS A 277 0.95 36.69 -24.59
N ASN A 278 1.52 37.88 -24.34
CA ASN A 278 2.85 38.27 -24.83
C ASN A 278 4.02 37.62 -24.06
N TYR A 279 3.74 36.99 -22.92
CA TYR A 279 4.70 36.32 -22.03
C TYR A 279 4.43 34.81 -21.94
N SER A 280 3.75 34.24 -22.94
CA SER A 280 3.39 32.82 -22.97
C SER A 280 4.59 31.89 -22.83
N HIS A 281 5.72 32.24 -23.45
CA HIS A 281 6.98 31.49 -23.34
C HIS A 281 7.60 31.47 -21.93
N LEU A 282 7.20 32.38 -21.03
CA LEU A 282 7.66 32.43 -19.63
C LEU A 282 6.64 31.85 -18.64
N THR A 283 5.47 31.45 -19.13
CA THR A 283 4.31 31.08 -18.29
C THR A 283 3.68 29.75 -18.68
N LYS A 284 3.97 29.23 -19.88
CA LYS A 284 3.62 27.88 -20.30
C LYS A 284 4.60 26.89 -19.67
N VAL A 285 4.08 25.81 -19.12
CA VAL A 285 4.86 24.73 -18.50
C VAL A 285 4.56 23.43 -19.23
N SER A 286 5.58 22.71 -19.64
CA SER A 286 5.50 21.39 -20.27
C SER A 286 6.18 20.34 -19.40
N VAL A 287 5.84 19.06 -19.59
CA VAL A 287 6.55 17.96 -18.94
C VAL A 287 8.00 17.95 -19.43
N GLY A 288 8.94 17.80 -18.50
CA GLY A 288 10.39 17.88 -18.72
C GLY A 288 11.00 19.28 -18.55
N ASP A 289 10.21 20.34 -18.47
CA ASP A 289 10.74 21.70 -18.27
C ASP A 289 11.43 21.84 -16.90
N PHE A 290 12.50 22.63 -16.86
CA PHE A 290 13.12 23.08 -15.62
C PHE A 290 12.46 24.38 -15.15
N VAL A 291 11.96 24.37 -13.92
CA VAL A 291 11.23 25.50 -13.34
C VAL A 291 11.84 25.93 -12.01
N LYS A 292 11.82 27.24 -11.77
CA LYS A 292 12.23 27.83 -10.50
C LYS A 292 11.02 27.99 -9.61
N VAL A 293 11.04 27.39 -8.43
CA VAL A 293 9.95 27.46 -7.46
C VAL A 293 10.36 28.33 -6.30
N ARG A 294 9.56 29.36 -6.00
CA ARG A 294 9.77 30.25 -4.85
C ARG A 294 8.49 30.45 -4.05
N ASN A 295 8.49 29.93 -2.83
CA ASN A 295 7.43 30.15 -1.87
C ASN A 295 8.00 30.59 -0.53
N GLU A 296 7.91 31.89 -0.27
CA GLU A 296 8.45 32.53 0.94
C GLU A 296 7.66 32.15 2.21
N LYS A 297 6.40 31.72 2.09
CA LYS A 297 5.55 31.38 3.24
C LYS A 297 5.92 30.05 3.89
N ILE A 298 6.43 29.11 3.09
CA ILE A 298 6.90 27.80 3.56
C ILE A 298 8.42 27.64 3.42
N ALA A 299 9.14 28.75 3.19
CA ALA A 299 10.61 28.80 3.07
C ALA A 299 11.21 27.88 1.99
N VAL A 300 10.51 27.68 0.86
CA VAL A 300 10.97 26.82 -0.24
C VAL A 300 11.48 27.70 -1.39
N THR A 301 12.74 27.52 -1.76
CA THR A 301 13.34 28.09 -2.98
C THR A 301 14.21 27.03 -3.62
N THR A 302 13.74 26.45 -4.72
CA THR A 302 14.42 25.33 -5.39
C THR A 302 14.13 25.34 -6.88
N ASP A 303 15.03 24.72 -7.65
CA ASP A 303 14.90 24.54 -9.08
C ASP A 303 14.69 23.04 -9.33
N LEU A 304 13.56 22.68 -9.93
CA LEU A 304 13.16 21.28 -10.14
C LEU A 304 12.61 21.07 -11.54
N ARG A 305 12.56 19.80 -11.97
CA ARG A 305 12.03 19.38 -13.26
C ARG A 305 10.55 19.01 -13.13
N VAL A 306 9.75 19.34 -14.15
CA VAL A 306 8.34 18.92 -14.22
C VAL A 306 8.26 17.46 -14.63
N ILE A 307 7.86 16.59 -13.70
CA ILE A 307 7.75 15.14 -13.93
C ILE A 307 6.34 14.73 -14.34
N LYS A 308 5.33 15.55 -14.01
CA LYS A 308 3.93 15.28 -14.34
C LYS A 308 3.14 16.57 -14.52
N LYS A 309 2.22 16.57 -15.48
CA LYS A 309 1.25 17.63 -15.72
C LYS A 309 -0.14 17.03 -15.89
N LYS A 310 -1.09 17.51 -15.10
CA LYS A 310 -2.53 17.25 -15.27
C LYS A 310 -3.21 18.52 -15.74
N THR A 311 -3.76 18.48 -16.96
CA THR A 311 -4.36 19.64 -17.63
C THR A 311 -5.88 19.44 -17.73
N ASP A 312 -6.64 20.38 -17.17
CA ASP A 312 -8.09 20.47 -17.37
C ASP A 312 -8.39 21.13 -18.73
N LEU A 313 -9.07 20.42 -19.63
CA LEU A 313 -9.39 20.93 -20.96
C LEU A 313 -10.62 21.86 -20.97
N ILE A 314 -11.43 21.84 -19.92
CA ILE A 314 -12.59 22.72 -19.74
C ILE A 314 -12.13 24.04 -19.13
N ASN A 315 -11.27 23.99 -18.11
CA ASN A 315 -10.67 25.17 -17.48
C ASN A 315 -9.12 25.10 -17.49
N PRO A 316 -8.46 25.33 -18.65
CA PRO A 316 -7.01 25.16 -18.81
C PRO A 316 -6.13 25.98 -17.86
N ILE A 317 -6.68 27.06 -17.28
CA ILE A 317 -5.98 27.85 -16.27
C ILE A 317 -5.68 27.02 -15.02
N ASN A 318 -6.51 26.03 -14.68
CA ASN A 318 -6.36 25.16 -13.52
C ASN A 318 -5.58 23.90 -13.91
N THR A 319 -4.25 24.01 -13.87
CA THR A 319 -3.36 22.88 -14.15
C THR A 319 -2.74 22.40 -12.84
N LYS A 320 -2.55 21.10 -12.69
CA LYS A 320 -1.76 20.55 -11.59
C LYS A 320 -0.43 20.04 -12.12
N ILE A 321 0.67 20.41 -11.48
CA ILE A 321 1.99 19.95 -11.86
C ILE A 321 2.67 19.28 -10.67
N GLU A 322 3.46 18.25 -10.95
CA GLU A 322 4.35 17.63 -9.98
C GLU A 322 5.79 17.81 -10.45
N LEU A 323 6.64 18.21 -9.51
CA LEU A 323 8.05 18.48 -9.71
C LEU A 323 8.87 17.55 -8.83
N GLY A 324 10.01 17.10 -9.33
CA GLY A 324 10.92 16.25 -8.57
C GLY A 324 12.08 15.78 -9.40
N ASP A 325 12.81 14.79 -8.89
CA ASP A 325 13.91 14.18 -9.61
C ASP A 325 13.43 13.17 -10.66
N PRO A 326 13.94 13.23 -11.90
CA PRO A 326 13.55 12.31 -12.98
C PRO A 326 13.99 10.86 -12.73
N LEU A 327 15.00 10.64 -11.87
CA LEU A 327 15.59 9.31 -11.63
C LEU A 327 14.62 8.29 -10.99
N ASN A 328 13.53 8.75 -10.38
CA ASN A 328 12.54 7.87 -9.72
C ASN A 328 11.33 7.51 -10.60
N THR A 329 11.13 8.15 -11.75
CA THR A 329 9.89 7.97 -12.52
C THR A 329 9.87 6.66 -13.32
N ILE A 330 11.02 6.05 -13.59
CA ILE A 330 11.13 4.81 -14.35
C ILE A 330 11.08 3.59 -13.39
N ILE A 331 11.79 3.65 -12.27
CA ILE A 331 12.01 2.47 -11.40
C ILE A 331 10.82 2.19 -10.46
N GLU A 332 10.06 3.21 -10.06
CA GLU A 332 8.88 3.03 -9.18
C GLU A 332 7.56 2.81 -9.94
N LYS A 333 7.53 3.00 -11.28
CA LYS A 333 6.31 2.91 -12.10
C LYS A 333 6.34 1.86 -13.19
N LEU A 334 7.43 1.11 -13.36
CA LEU A 334 7.48 -0.13 -14.16
C LEU A 334 6.78 -1.31 -13.46
N ASP A 335 5.64 -1.02 -12.84
CA ASP A 335 4.56 -1.98 -12.71
C ASP A 335 3.89 -2.07 -14.10
N THR A 336 4.65 -2.51 -15.12
CA THR A 336 4.08 -3.02 -16.38
C THR A 336 3.08 -4.12 -16.08
N SER A 337 3.15 -4.74 -14.89
CA SER A 337 2.13 -5.58 -14.27
C SER A 337 0.77 -4.90 -14.08
N LYS A 338 0.69 -3.59 -13.77
CA LYS A 338 -0.59 -2.84 -13.72
C LYS A 338 -1.14 -2.52 -15.10
N LEU A 339 -0.28 -2.18 -16.04
CA LEU A 339 -0.64 -1.96 -17.44
C LEU A 339 -1.10 -3.28 -18.10
N LEU A 340 -0.42 -4.39 -17.76
CA LEU A 340 -0.81 -5.76 -18.03
C LEU A 340 -2.04 -6.16 -17.24
N GLU A 341 -2.26 -5.76 -15.99
CA GLU A 341 -3.50 -6.03 -15.25
C GLU A 341 -4.67 -5.31 -15.87
N GLU A 342 -4.51 -4.09 -16.40
CA GLU A 342 -5.59 -3.36 -17.07
C GLU A 342 -5.88 -3.91 -18.48
N ILE A 343 -4.85 -4.31 -19.24
CA ILE A 343 -5.01 -4.99 -20.54
C ILE A 343 -5.53 -6.42 -20.33
N ASN A 344 -4.99 -7.15 -19.36
CA ASN A 344 -5.48 -8.46 -18.94
C ASN A 344 -6.85 -8.32 -18.32
N SER A 345 -7.24 -7.21 -17.68
CA SER A 345 -8.60 -6.99 -17.15
C SER A 345 -9.61 -6.74 -18.26
N ALA A 346 -9.19 -6.10 -19.36
CA ALA A 346 -10.01 -5.97 -20.57
C ALA A 346 -10.15 -7.31 -21.31
N ILE A 347 -9.21 -8.25 -21.11
CA ILE A 347 -9.28 -9.64 -21.61
C ILE A 347 -9.89 -10.60 -20.54
N SER A 348 -9.85 -10.27 -19.25
CA SER A 348 -10.24 -11.09 -18.08
C SER A 348 -11.71 -10.91 -17.72
N GLY A 349 -12.56 -10.96 -18.74
CA GLY A 349 -13.85 -11.62 -18.55
C GLY A 349 -13.70 -13.11 -18.19
N THR A 350 -12.47 -13.67 -18.18
CA THR A 350 -12.21 -15.11 -18.28
C THR A 350 -11.01 -15.67 -17.51
N LEU A 351 -10.36 -14.96 -16.58
CA LEU A 351 -9.30 -15.58 -15.75
C LEU A 351 -9.67 -15.60 -14.26
N SER A 352 -9.81 -16.81 -13.73
CA SER A 352 -9.90 -17.07 -12.29
C SER A 352 -8.53 -16.84 -11.67
N SER A 353 -8.43 -16.00 -10.65
CA SER A 353 -7.23 -15.89 -9.83
C SER A 353 -7.14 -17.05 -8.84
N VAL A 354 -5.93 -17.41 -8.40
CA VAL A 354 -5.68 -18.55 -7.50
C VAL A 354 -4.75 -18.14 -6.34
N ILE A 355 -5.16 -18.43 -5.11
CA ILE A 355 -4.35 -18.34 -3.88
C ILE A 355 -3.92 -19.75 -3.50
N ILE A 356 -2.62 -19.98 -3.26
CA ILE A 356 -2.10 -21.27 -2.77
C ILE A 356 -1.36 -21.05 -1.46
N LYS A 357 -1.74 -21.78 -0.40
CA LYS A 357 -1.05 -21.76 0.90
C LYS A 357 -0.64 -23.17 1.32
N LYS A 358 0.54 -23.27 1.93
CA LYS A 358 1.09 -24.50 2.52
C LYS A 358 1.40 -24.33 4.00
N ASN A 359 1.41 -25.41 4.76
CA ASN A 359 1.85 -25.38 6.16
C ASN A 359 3.38 -25.16 6.26
N SER A 360 3.80 -24.19 7.07
CA SER A 360 5.21 -23.83 7.27
C SER A 360 5.97 -24.78 8.19
N ASP A 361 5.25 -25.51 9.04
CA ASP A 361 5.77 -26.37 10.10
C ASP A 361 5.00 -27.69 10.13
N THR A 362 5.58 -28.70 10.76
CA THR A 362 4.93 -29.99 10.97
C THR A 362 3.73 -29.82 11.91
N ILE A 363 2.57 -30.34 11.50
CA ILE A 363 1.31 -30.24 12.22
C ILE A 363 0.96 -31.63 12.77
N THR A 364 0.63 -31.72 14.06
CA THR A 364 0.12 -32.95 14.68
C THR A 364 -1.34 -32.76 15.09
N ILE A 365 -2.25 -33.38 14.36
CA ILE A 365 -3.68 -33.36 14.65
C ILE A 365 -3.99 -34.45 15.68
N SER A 366 -4.64 -34.09 16.78
CA SER A 366 -5.09 -34.99 17.84
C SER A 366 -6.61 -35.10 17.86
N THR A 367 -7.17 -35.61 18.96
CA THR A 367 -8.62 -35.68 19.20
C THR A 367 -9.27 -34.34 19.48
N SER A 368 -8.48 -33.32 19.87
CA SER A 368 -8.94 -31.94 19.97
C SER A 368 -8.93 -31.25 18.61
N SER A 369 -9.88 -30.34 18.42
CA SER A 369 -9.97 -29.48 17.24
C SER A 369 -8.70 -28.65 17.09
N TYR A 370 -8.10 -28.66 15.89
CA TYR A 370 -6.87 -27.93 15.60
C TYR A 370 -7.02 -27.10 14.32
N PRO A 371 -6.76 -25.78 14.36
CA PRO A 371 -6.82 -24.91 13.19
C PRO A 371 -5.59 -25.14 12.29
N ALA A 372 -5.71 -26.10 11.37
CA ALA A 372 -4.61 -26.55 10.52
C ALA A 372 -4.17 -25.51 9.49
N MET A 373 -5.07 -24.63 9.04
CA MET A 373 -4.72 -23.54 8.12
C MET A 373 -5.68 -22.35 8.22
N ILE A 374 -5.15 -21.14 8.13
CA ILE A 374 -5.91 -19.88 8.07
C ILE A 374 -5.41 -19.08 6.87
N ILE A 375 -6.32 -18.57 6.04
CA ILE A 375 -6.05 -17.92 4.75
C ILE A 375 -6.85 -16.62 4.68
N GLY A 376 -6.17 -15.53 4.32
CA GLY A 376 -6.84 -14.28 3.95
C GLY A 376 -7.25 -14.31 2.49
N ILE A 377 -8.47 -13.87 2.23
CA ILE A 377 -9.08 -13.80 0.90
C ILE A 377 -9.60 -12.38 0.74
N THR A 378 -9.29 -11.73 -0.36
CA THR A 378 -9.88 -10.42 -0.71
C THR A 378 -10.60 -10.57 -2.04
N THR A 379 -11.87 -10.22 -2.06
CA THR A 379 -12.75 -10.28 -3.23
C THR A 379 -13.16 -8.88 -3.66
N LYS A 380 -12.92 -8.53 -4.93
CA LYS A 380 -13.24 -7.22 -5.50
C LYS A 380 -14.75 -7.00 -5.66
N ALA A 381 -15.48 -8.06 -5.92
CA ALA A 381 -16.92 -8.08 -6.13
C ALA A 381 -17.51 -9.38 -5.56
N ASP A 382 -18.83 -9.42 -5.39
CA ASP A 382 -19.54 -10.64 -5.01
C ASP A 382 -19.25 -11.76 -6.02
N THR A 383 -18.68 -12.87 -5.55
CA THR A 383 -18.14 -13.93 -6.40
C THR A 383 -18.37 -15.32 -5.82
N ASN A 384 -18.15 -16.35 -6.63
CA ASN A 384 -18.09 -17.74 -6.19
C ASN A 384 -16.64 -18.21 -6.28
N LEU A 385 -16.13 -18.81 -5.21
CA LEU A 385 -14.80 -19.38 -5.15
C LEU A 385 -14.88 -20.91 -5.08
N ASN A 386 -13.80 -21.58 -5.45
CA ASN A 386 -13.60 -23.01 -5.26
C ASN A 386 -12.33 -23.23 -4.44
N CYS A 387 -12.40 -24.08 -3.43
CA CYS A 387 -11.30 -24.39 -2.53
C CYS A 387 -10.89 -25.86 -2.71
N ASN A 388 -9.64 -26.11 -3.04
CA ASN A 388 -9.06 -27.44 -3.18
C ASN A 388 -8.02 -27.66 -2.07
N ILE A 389 -8.21 -28.72 -1.30
CA ILE A 389 -7.31 -29.11 -0.21
C ILE A 389 -6.62 -30.39 -0.59
N THR A 390 -5.30 -30.43 -0.48
CA THR A 390 -4.50 -31.65 -0.63
C THR A 390 -3.59 -31.79 0.57
N MET A 391 -3.59 -32.96 1.20
CA MET A 391 -2.67 -33.24 2.29
C MET A 391 -2.13 -34.67 2.26
N THR A 392 -0.91 -34.84 2.77
CA THR A 392 -0.29 -36.13 3.00
C THR A 392 0.26 -36.19 4.42
N GLY A 393 -0.11 -37.22 5.17
CA GLY A 393 0.31 -37.36 6.55
C GLY A 393 0.28 -38.80 7.03
N LYS A 394 0.82 -39.01 8.23
CA LYS A 394 0.93 -40.32 8.84
C LYS A 394 0.01 -40.44 10.04
N ALA A 395 -0.91 -41.39 10.01
CA ALA A 395 -1.79 -41.71 11.12
C ALA A 395 -1.11 -42.73 12.06
N SER A 396 -1.18 -42.49 13.36
CA SER A 396 -0.59 -43.38 14.37
C SER A 396 -1.42 -44.64 14.64
N ALA A 397 -2.68 -44.65 14.21
CA ALA A 397 -3.62 -45.77 14.31
C ALA A 397 -4.74 -45.56 13.28
N ASP A 398 -5.51 -46.62 13.01
CA ASP A 398 -6.74 -46.51 12.23
C ASP A 398 -7.69 -45.51 12.93
N CYS A 399 -8.02 -44.42 12.25
CA CYS A 399 -8.80 -43.33 12.82
C CYS A 399 -9.66 -42.64 11.77
N THR A 400 -10.52 -41.74 12.22
CA THR A 400 -11.38 -40.94 11.35
C THR A 400 -11.01 -39.47 11.48
N LEU A 401 -10.56 -38.86 10.38
CA LEU A 401 -10.30 -37.43 10.27
C LEU A 401 -11.61 -36.69 9.95
N THR A 402 -11.96 -35.73 10.80
CA THR A 402 -13.03 -34.77 10.55
C THR A 402 -12.41 -33.44 10.15
N ILE A 403 -12.88 -32.87 9.03
CA ILE A 403 -12.44 -31.57 8.53
C ILE A 403 -13.61 -30.59 8.62
N LEU A 404 -13.35 -29.40 9.14
CA LEU A 404 -14.31 -28.32 9.31
C LEU A 404 -13.80 -27.08 8.58
N PHE A 405 -14.71 -26.38 7.91
CA PHE A 405 -14.40 -25.14 7.19
C PHE A 405 -15.17 -23.98 7.79
N SER A 406 -14.54 -22.82 7.88
CA SER A 406 -15.25 -21.59 8.21
C SER A 406 -14.81 -20.44 7.32
N LEU A 407 -15.77 -19.54 7.04
CA LEU A 407 -15.55 -18.24 6.42
C LEU A 407 -16.03 -17.19 7.43
N ASP A 408 -15.14 -16.28 7.82
CA ASP A 408 -15.39 -15.23 8.81
C ASP A 408 -15.97 -15.75 10.13
N GLY A 409 -15.47 -16.93 10.56
CA GLY A 409 -15.89 -17.60 11.78
C GLY A 409 -17.25 -18.32 11.71
N LYS A 410 -17.94 -18.28 10.56
CA LYS A 410 -19.15 -19.09 10.32
C LYS A 410 -18.77 -20.42 9.67
N TYR A 411 -19.09 -21.53 10.33
CA TYR A 411 -18.80 -22.86 9.82
C TYR A 411 -19.76 -23.29 8.73
N TYR A 412 -19.24 -23.95 7.70
CA TYR A 412 -20.06 -24.62 6.69
C TYR A 412 -20.71 -25.88 7.25
N ASP A 413 -21.93 -26.18 6.81
CA ASP A 413 -22.64 -27.41 7.18
C ASP A 413 -21.97 -28.67 6.63
N PHE A 414 -21.25 -28.54 5.52
CA PHE A 414 -20.47 -29.60 4.92
C PHE A 414 -19.23 -29.91 5.77
N LYS A 415 -19.22 -31.10 6.38
CA LYS A 415 -18.17 -31.58 7.30
C LYS A 415 -17.60 -32.91 6.80
N PRO A 416 -16.58 -32.88 5.94
CA PRO A 416 -15.97 -34.08 5.40
C PRO A 416 -15.40 -34.97 6.48
N ILE A 417 -15.61 -36.27 6.30
CA ILE A 417 -15.10 -37.31 7.16
C ILE A 417 -14.29 -38.28 6.30
N GLN A 418 -13.03 -38.51 6.67
CA GLN A 418 -12.15 -39.46 5.99
C GLN A 418 -11.62 -40.52 6.93
N LYS A 419 -11.72 -41.78 6.54
CA LYS A 419 -11.12 -42.89 7.28
C LYS A 419 -9.64 -42.98 6.91
N LEU A 420 -8.78 -42.97 7.92
CA LEU A 420 -7.34 -43.09 7.78
C LEU A 420 -6.90 -44.46 8.28
N ALA A 421 -6.06 -45.14 7.50
CA ALA A 421 -5.37 -46.34 7.96
C ALA A 421 -4.10 -45.95 8.72
N SER A 422 -3.67 -46.77 9.67
CA SER A 422 -2.37 -46.62 10.32
C SER A 422 -1.25 -46.58 9.27
N GLY A 423 -0.36 -45.58 9.35
CA GLY A 423 0.65 -45.32 8.33
C GLY A 423 0.29 -44.12 7.43
N ASP A 424 0.81 -44.11 6.21
CA ASP A 424 0.74 -42.95 5.31
C ASP A 424 -0.62 -42.85 4.61
N ASN A 425 -1.18 -41.65 4.57
CA ASN A 425 -2.47 -41.36 3.94
C ASN A 425 -2.35 -40.10 3.07
N VAL A 426 -3.05 -40.09 1.93
CA VAL A 426 -3.18 -38.95 1.02
C VAL A 426 -4.65 -38.59 0.92
N ILE A 427 -4.96 -37.30 1.06
CA ILE A 427 -6.32 -36.78 1.12
C ILE A 427 -6.42 -35.60 0.17
N GLY A 428 -7.38 -35.64 -0.74
CA GLY A 428 -7.73 -34.55 -1.65
C GLY A 428 -9.21 -34.24 -1.55
N LEU A 429 -9.57 -32.96 -1.42
CA LEU A 429 -10.96 -32.55 -1.23
C LEU A 429 -11.24 -31.19 -1.89
N PRO A 430 -12.20 -31.12 -2.83
CA PRO A 430 -12.75 -29.86 -3.31
C PRO A 430 -13.92 -29.38 -2.43
N LEU A 431 -14.04 -28.06 -2.27
CA LEU A 431 -15.08 -27.37 -1.51
C LEU A 431 -15.52 -26.11 -2.28
N PRO A 432 -16.75 -26.05 -2.81
CA PRO A 432 -17.28 -24.82 -3.37
C PRO A 432 -17.59 -23.81 -2.25
N MET A 433 -17.26 -22.54 -2.50
CA MET A 433 -17.55 -21.39 -1.63
C MET A 433 -18.46 -20.41 -2.39
N PRO A 434 -19.79 -20.61 -2.35
CA PRO A 434 -20.72 -19.77 -3.08
C PRO A 434 -20.93 -18.41 -2.39
N GLN A 435 -21.20 -17.38 -3.19
CA GLN A 435 -21.63 -16.05 -2.75
C GLN A 435 -20.71 -15.39 -1.70
N VAL A 436 -19.41 -15.44 -1.93
CA VAL A 436 -18.45 -14.65 -1.16
C VAL A 436 -18.65 -13.19 -1.56
N THR A 437 -19.07 -12.35 -0.63
CA THR A 437 -19.33 -10.93 -0.88
C THR A 437 -18.05 -10.18 -1.26
N ALA A 438 -18.16 -8.97 -1.79
CA ALA A 438 -17.00 -8.10 -1.95
C ALA A 438 -16.40 -7.71 -0.57
N GLY A 439 -15.07 -7.77 -0.45
CA GLY A 439 -14.34 -7.35 0.75
C GLY A 439 -13.27 -8.34 1.21
N ASP A 440 -12.77 -8.12 2.42
CA ASP A 440 -11.77 -8.98 3.06
C ASP A 440 -12.44 -10.07 3.89
N HIS A 441 -11.98 -11.30 3.71
CA HIS A 441 -12.54 -12.52 4.28
C HIS A 441 -11.44 -13.41 4.87
N THR A 442 -11.75 -14.11 5.97
CA THR A 442 -10.87 -15.09 6.60
C THR A 442 -11.43 -16.50 6.41
N PHE A 443 -10.70 -17.35 5.69
CA PHE A 443 -11.03 -18.77 5.53
C PHE A 443 -10.15 -19.62 6.44
N MET A 444 -10.77 -20.55 7.18
CA MET A 444 -10.07 -21.45 8.10
C MET A 444 -10.44 -22.92 7.84
N VAL A 445 -9.41 -23.77 7.88
CA VAL A 445 -9.50 -25.23 7.86
C VAL A 445 -9.12 -25.75 9.23
N GLU A 446 -10.05 -26.45 9.86
CA GLU A 446 -9.88 -27.05 11.18
C GLU A 446 -10.04 -28.57 11.09
N MET A 447 -9.22 -29.31 11.84
CA MET A 447 -9.15 -30.76 11.76
C MET A 447 -9.11 -31.42 13.14
N LYS A 448 -9.66 -32.63 13.25
CA LYS A 448 -9.50 -33.51 14.40
C LYS A 448 -9.60 -34.98 14.00
N VAL A 449 -8.96 -35.86 14.75
CA VAL A 449 -9.08 -37.32 14.58
C VAL A 449 -9.91 -37.96 15.67
N SER A 450 -10.53 -39.12 15.38
CA SER A 450 -11.34 -39.84 16.38
C SER A 450 -10.50 -40.52 17.47
N ASN A 451 -9.26 -40.90 17.17
CA ASN A 451 -8.30 -41.53 18.08
C ASN A 451 -6.88 -41.40 17.49
N GLY A 452 -5.84 -41.53 18.31
CA GLY A 452 -4.45 -41.41 17.88
C GLY A 452 -4.10 -39.99 17.42
N THR A 453 -3.12 -39.90 16.52
CA THR A 453 -2.67 -38.64 15.93
C THR A 453 -2.51 -38.78 14.42
N PHE A 454 -2.68 -37.68 13.69
CA PHE A 454 -2.35 -37.56 12.28
C PHE A 454 -1.31 -36.47 12.11
N THR A 455 -0.09 -36.86 11.72
CA THR A 455 1.04 -35.94 11.58
C THR A 455 1.24 -35.59 10.11
N ILE A 456 1.21 -34.29 9.80
CA ILE A 456 1.42 -33.73 8.47
C ILE A 456 2.75 -32.98 8.50
N GLU A 457 3.73 -33.45 7.72
CA GLU A 457 5.03 -32.77 7.64
C GLU A 457 4.92 -31.38 6.99
N LYS A 458 5.93 -30.56 7.22
CA LYS A 458 6.08 -29.25 6.56
C LYS A 458 5.83 -29.36 5.05
N ASN A 459 5.06 -28.42 4.50
CA ASN A 459 4.63 -28.33 3.10
C ASN A 459 3.70 -29.46 2.57
N ASN A 460 3.30 -30.42 3.40
CA ASN A 460 2.44 -31.53 3.00
C ASN A 460 0.94 -31.30 3.26
N LEU A 461 0.52 -30.12 3.71
CA LEU A 461 -0.85 -29.62 3.61
C LEU A 461 -0.84 -28.40 2.69
N GLN A 462 -1.62 -28.47 1.61
CA GLN A 462 -1.83 -27.40 0.64
C GLN A 462 -3.31 -27.08 0.54
N VAL A 463 -3.65 -25.80 0.56
CA VAL A 463 -4.98 -25.28 0.24
C VAL A 463 -4.86 -24.31 -0.92
N SER A 464 -5.69 -24.49 -1.94
CA SER A 464 -5.77 -23.65 -3.13
C SER A 464 -7.16 -23.07 -3.23
N ILE A 465 -7.31 -21.75 -3.33
CA ILE A 465 -8.60 -21.07 -3.50
C ILE A 465 -8.58 -20.37 -4.84
N GLU A 466 -9.51 -20.71 -5.71
CA GLU A 466 -9.59 -20.18 -7.07
C GLU A 466 -10.96 -19.56 -7.34
N GLY A 467 -10.98 -18.47 -8.09
CA GLY A 467 -12.24 -17.86 -8.52
C GLY A 467 -12.03 -16.50 -9.17
N ARG A 468 -13.11 -15.95 -9.72
CA ARG A 468 -13.09 -14.61 -10.31
C ARG A 468 -13.06 -13.55 -9.21
N ASP A 469 -12.53 -12.38 -9.52
CA ASP A 469 -12.52 -11.22 -8.63
C ASP A 469 -11.74 -11.45 -7.32
N LEU A 470 -10.86 -12.45 -7.29
CA LEU A 470 -10.01 -12.77 -6.15
C LEU A 470 -8.67 -12.03 -6.30
N GLU A 471 -8.41 -11.06 -5.43
CA GLU A 471 -7.25 -10.14 -5.53
C GLU A 471 -6.07 -10.53 -4.62
N GLY A 472 -6.14 -11.66 -3.90
CA GLY A 472 -5.02 -12.21 -3.15
C GLY A 472 -4.63 -11.39 -1.91
N GLY A 473 -5.18 -11.73 -0.75
CA GLY A 473 -4.91 -11.02 0.50
C GLY A 473 -3.65 -11.52 1.21
N LEU A 474 -2.64 -10.66 1.36
CA LEU A 474 -1.69 -10.79 2.47
C LEU A 474 -2.43 -10.45 3.76
N SER A 475 -2.96 -11.49 4.40
CA SER A 475 -3.56 -11.49 5.75
C SER A 475 -4.85 -10.70 5.91
N ALA A 476 -6.00 -11.36 5.67
CA ALA A 476 -7.18 -11.04 6.46
C ALA A 476 -6.84 -11.41 7.92
N SER A 477 -6.69 -10.40 8.77
CA SER A 477 -6.65 -10.66 10.20
C SER A 477 -7.97 -11.30 10.58
N ILE A 478 -7.90 -12.47 11.22
CA ILE A 478 -9.00 -13.05 12.00
C ILE A 478 -9.63 -11.89 12.79
N PRO A 479 -10.96 -11.88 13.06
CA PRO A 479 -11.49 -11.16 14.20
C PRO A 479 -10.52 -11.28 15.37
N ARG A 480 -9.78 -10.21 15.64
CA ARG A 480 -8.90 -10.19 16.81
C ARG A 480 -9.83 -10.32 18.01
N ALA A 481 -9.23 -10.51 19.19
CA ALA A 481 -9.94 -10.34 20.45
C ALA A 481 -10.81 -9.06 20.49
N GLU A 482 -10.58 -8.08 19.60
CA GLU A 482 -11.39 -6.90 19.27
C GLU A 482 -12.89 -7.13 18.94
N ILE A 483 -13.31 -8.19 18.23
CA ILE A 483 -14.76 -8.46 18.04
C ILE A 483 -15.38 -8.99 19.35
N VAL A 484 -14.60 -9.76 20.13
CA VAL A 484 -14.97 -10.18 21.48
C VAL A 484 -14.99 -8.97 22.43
N TYR A 485 -14.08 -8.00 22.28
CA TYR A 485 -14.03 -6.76 23.05
C TYR A 485 -15.19 -5.81 22.71
N THR A 486 -15.59 -5.66 21.44
CA THR A 486 -16.75 -4.83 21.05
C THR A 486 -18.07 -5.44 21.51
N PHE A 487 -18.20 -6.78 21.47
CA PHE A 487 -19.34 -7.50 22.02
C PHE A 487 -19.36 -7.41 23.57
N LEU A 488 -18.21 -7.53 24.25
CA LEU A 488 -18.08 -7.38 25.70
C LEU A 488 -18.26 -5.94 26.19
N TYR A 489 -17.82 -4.93 25.43
CA TYR A 489 -18.00 -3.50 25.72
C TYR A 489 -19.45 -3.05 25.52
N ASN A 490 -20.12 -3.53 24.46
CA ASN A 490 -21.57 -3.33 24.30
C ASN A 490 -22.36 -4.10 25.38
N LEU A 491 -21.95 -5.31 25.77
CA LEU A 491 -22.57 -6.06 26.88
C LEU A 491 -22.31 -5.41 28.25
N PHE A 492 -21.15 -4.77 28.45
CA PHE A 492 -20.77 -3.97 29.61
C PHE A 492 -21.57 -2.67 29.68
N ASN A 493 -21.76 -1.95 28.57
CA ASN A 493 -22.63 -0.76 28.49
C ASN A 493 -24.13 -1.10 28.68
N ILE A 494 -24.61 -2.23 28.14
CA ILE A 494 -25.97 -2.72 28.36
C ILE A 494 -26.19 -3.13 29.82
N LYS A 495 -25.17 -3.68 30.50
CA LYS A 495 -25.23 -4.08 31.93
C LYS A 495 -24.98 -2.93 32.91
N ILE A 496 -24.12 -1.97 32.60
CA ILE A 496 -23.89 -0.76 33.43
C ILE A 496 -25.05 0.23 33.28
N GLY A 497 -25.63 0.37 32.08
CA GLY A 497 -26.83 1.18 31.86
C GLY A 497 -28.07 0.69 32.63
N THR A 498 -28.05 -0.54 33.16
CA THR A 498 -29.08 -1.08 34.05
C THR A 498 -28.84 -0.89 35.55
N TYR A 499 -27.73 -0.27 35.97
CA TYR A 499 -27.51 0.09 37.38
C TYR A 499 -27.88 1.55 37.64
N SER A 500 -28.95 1.76 38.40
CA SER A 500 -29.28 3.06 38.99
C SER A 500 -28.25 3.40 40.07
N PHE A 501 -27.52 4.50 39.90
CA PHE A 501 -26.63 5.02 40.94
C PHE A 501 -27.48 5.54 42.10
N ASN A 502 -27.42 4.87 43.25
CA ASN A 502 -27.92 5.42 44.50
C ASN A 502 -26.76 6.09 45.24
N THR A 503 -26.94 7.37 45.53
CA THR A 503 -26.00 8.22 46.25
C THR A 503 -25.79 7.72 47.68
N GLY A 504 -24.54 7.43 48.02
CA GLY A 504 -24.04 7.37 49.40
C GLY A 504 -23.70 5.96 49.86
N HIS A 505 -22.40 5.63 49.94
CA HIS A 505 -21.78 4.87 51.03
C HIS A 505 -20.25 5.00 50.97
N SER A 506 -19.62 5.09 52.15
CA SER A 506 -18.20 5.31 52.43
C SER A 506 -17.36 4.02 52.31
N PHE A 507 -16.15 4.11 51.74
CA PHE A 507 -15.18 3.01 51.69
C PHE A 507 -14.62 2.67 53.07
N LYS A 508 -14.45 1.38 53.37
CA LYS A 508 -13.83 0.85 54.59
C LYS A 508 -12.37 0.46 54.31
N TYR A 509 -11.45 0.96 55.13
CA TYR A 509 -10.01 0.69 55.11
C TYR A 509 -9.68 -0.71 55.68
N TYR A 510 -8.66 -1.38 55.13
CA TYR A 510 -7.98 -2.52 55.76
C TYR A 510 -6.46 -2.30 55.73
N LEU A 511 -5.83 -2.26 56.90
CA LEU A 511 -4.37 -2.21 57.10
C LEU A 511 -3.96 -3.53 57.78
N ASP A 512 -3.05 -4.31 57.18
CA ASP A 512 -2.39 -5.43 57.86
C ASP A 512 -1.00 -4.98 58.33
N ASN A 513 -0.84 -4.84 59.65
CA ASN A 513 0.38 -4.32 60.28
C ASN A 513 1.42 -5.43 60.56
N ASN A 514 1.20 -6.67 60.14
CA ASN A 514 2.03 -7.82 60.52
C ASN A 514 3.04 -8.29 59.45
N VAL A 515 3.45 -7.44 58.51
CA VAL A 515 4.44 -7.81 57.48
C VAL A 515 5.76 -7.12 57.78
N SER A 516 6.76 -7.87 58.24
CA SER A 516 8.13 -7.37 58.53
C SER A 516 9.19 -7.94 57.59
N GLY A 517 8.76 -8.60 56.50
CA GLY A 517 9.60 -9.21 55.47
C GLY A 517 8.76 -9.97 54.43
N VAL A 518 9.42 -10.62 53.46
CA VAL A 518 8.76 -11.43 52.42
C VAL A 518 8.24 -12.73 53.04
N ASP A 519 6.92 -12.87 53.15
CA ASP A 519 6.28 -14.09 53.65
C ASP A 519 5.59 -14.87 52.54
N SER A 520 5.73 -16.20 52.56
CA SER A 520 5.09 -17.14 51.63
C SER A 520 3.84 -17.78 52.24
N TYR A 521 2.69 -17.61 51.58
CA TYR A 521 1.41 -18.23 51.99
C TYR A 521 0.89 -19.19 50.92
N SER A 522 0.21 -20.27 51.31
CA SER A 522 -0.67 -20.97 50.38
C SER A 522 -1.90 -20.10 50.08
N LEU A 523 -2.48 -20.24 48.89
CA LEU A 523 -3.67 -19.48 48.47
C LEU A 523 -4.84 -19.58 49.48
N GLU A 524 -5.01 -20.76 50.08
CA GLU A 524 -6.03 -21.02 51.10
C GLU A 524 -5.79 -20.19 52.37
N ASN A 525 -4.55 -20.16 52.88
CA ASN A 525 -4.17 -19.40 54.08
C ASN A 525 -4.18 -17.88 53.84
N PHE A 526 -3.86 -17.44 52.61
CA PHE A 526 -3.96 -16.03 52.21
C PHE A 526 -5.42 -15.55 52.23
N ASN A 527 -6.34 -16.32 51.64
CA ASN A 527 -7.76 -15.98 51.61
C ASN A 527 -8.37 -15.95 53.02
N THR A 528 -8.01 -16.89 53.89
CA THR A 528 -8.42 -16.87 55.30
C THR A 528 -7.89 -15.63 56.03
N ARG A 529 -6.64 -15.23 55.79
CA ARG A 529 -5.99 -14.10 56.49
C ARG A 529 -6.61 -12.75 56.14
N PHE A 530 -6.98 -12.54 54.89
CA PHE A 530 -7.61 -11.28 54.43
C PHE A 530 -9.14 -11.36 54.37
N ASN A 531 -9.71 -12.45 54.92
CA ASN A 531 -11.15 -12.69 55.01
C ASN A 531 -11.87 -12.63 53.65
N ILE A 532 -11.19 -13.12 52.61
CA ILE A 532 -11.67 -13.22 51.23
C ILE A 532 -12.34 -14.58 51.07
N ALA A 533 -13.55 -14.61 50.50
CA ALA A 533 -14.38 -15.82 50.42
C ALA A 533 -13.60 -17.02 49.80
N ALA A 534 -13.69 -18.18 50.45
CA ALA A 534 -12.97 -19.39 50.01
C ALA A 534 -13.50 -19.90 48.66
N ILE A 535 -12.58 -20.14 47.71
CA ILE A 535 -12.90 -20.64 46.37
C ILE A 535 -12.81 -22.17 46.39
N SER A 536 -13.93 -22.86 46.20
CA SER A 536 -14.05 -24.31 46.37
C SER A 536 -13.89 -25.12 45.08
N HIS A 537 -12.83 -24.91 44.29
CA HIS A 537 -12.57 -25.74 43.11
C HIS A 537 -11.09 -26.12 42.98
N GLY A 538 -10.80 -27.40 43.18
CA GLY A 538 -9.65 -28.17 42.68
C GLY A 538 -8.30 -27.46 42.58
N ASN A 539 -7.59 -27.40 43.71
CA ASN A 539 -6.23 -26.87 43.90
C ASN A 539 -5.19 -27.23 42.81
N PRO A 540 -4.60 -26.27 42.10
CA PRO A 540 -3.17 -26.25 41.88
C PRO A 540 -2.49 -25.65 43.12
N LYS A 541 -1.45 -26.30 43.66
CA LYS A 541 -0.68 -25.79 44.80
C LYS A 541 0.00 -24.46 44.42
N LEU A 542 -0.66 -23.34 44.70
CA LEU A 542 -0.16 -21.99 44.50
C LEU A 542 0.41 -21.45 45.81
N THR A 543 1.65 -20.95 45.75
CA THR A 543 2.33 -20.27 46.87
C THR A 543 2.53 -18.81 46.48
N LEU A 544 2.05 -17.88 47.30
CA LEU A 544 2.06 -16.44 47.07
C LEU A 544 3.05 -15.77 48.03
N ASN A 545 3.89 -14.89 47.50
CA ASN A 545 4.85 -14.10 48.28
C ASN A 545 4.37 -12.65 48.35
N VAL A 546 4.15 -12.13 49.56
CA VAL A 546 3.72 -10.74 49.78
C VAL A 546 4.94 -9.88 50.10
N MET A 547 5.15 -8.79 49.35
CA MET A 547 6.38 -7.98 49.43
C MET A 547 6.22 -6.52 49.88
N GLY A 548 5.00 -6.05 50.20
CA GLY A 548 4.75 -4.74 50.82
C GLY A 548 3.49 -4.00 50.31
N ILE A 549 3.08 -2.93 51.01
CA ILE A 549 1.97 -2.01 50.65
C ILE A 549 2.48 -0.56 50.84
N ILE A 550 2.18 0.38 49.92
CA ILE A 550 2.55 1.81 50.06
C ILE A 550 1.33 2.74 49.83
N GLU A 551 1.35 3.84 50.60
CA GLU A 551 0.34 4.87 50.91
C GLU A 551 0.08 5.95 49.82
N GLU A 552 -1.00 6.72 50.01
CA GLU A 552 -1.57 7.71 49.08
C GLU A 552 -0.99 9.15 49.21
N PHE A 553 -1.20 9.93 48.14
CA PHE A 553 -0.80 11.32 47.92
C PHE A 553 -1.48 12.32 48.89
N ASN A 554 -0.69 13.19 49.53
CA ASN A 554 -1.20 14.17 50.49
C ASN A 554 -1.70 15.45 49.79
N ASN A 555 -2.99 15.74 49.94
CA ASN A 555 -3.73 16.84 49.29
C ASN A 555 -3.28 18.26 49.71
N SER A 556 -2.37 18.40 50.67
CA SER A 556 -1.93 19.69 51.22
C SER A 556 -0.83 20.41 50.43
N LYS A 557 -0.35 19.85 49.29
CA LYS A 557 0.71 20.47 48.44
C LYS A 557 0.26 20.81 47.01
N SER A 558 -1.02 20.79 46.70
CA SER A 558 -1.56 21.00 45.33
C SER A 558 -1.31 22.40 44.75
N SER A 559 -0.99 23.41 45.57
CA SER A 559 -0.80 24.79 45.10
C SER A 559 0.57 25.08 44.45
N SER A 560 1.50 24.12 44.45
CA SER A 560 2.83 24.28 43.84
C SER A 560 2.97 23.67 42.44
N TYR A 561 1.91 23.03 41.93
CA TYR A 561 1.89 22.40 40.61
C TYR A 561 0.81 23.06 39.76
N ALA A 562 1.23 23.88 38.80
CA ALA A 562 0.40 24.20 37.66
C ALA A 562 0.55 23.04 36.66
N PHE A 563 -0.48 22.21 36.52
CA PHE A 563 -0.57 21.28 35.39
C PHE A 563 -1.57 21.84 34.39
N ASP A 564 -1.21 21.75 33.12
CA ASP A 564 -2.02 22.21 32.01
C ASP A 564 -3.18 21.23 31.79
N ALA A 565 -4.42 21.71 31.76
CA ALA A 565 -5.60 20.89 31.54
C ALA A 565 -5.84 20.61 30.04
N ASP A 566 -5.03 21.18 29.15
CA ASP A 566 -5.20 21.14 27.69
C ASP A 566 -4.63 19.87 27.02
N TRP A 567 -4.47 18.77 27.77
CA TRP A 567 -4.12 17.47 27.17
C TRP A 567 -5.33 16.75 26.57
N VAL A 568 -6.52 17.36 26.61
CA VAL A 568 -7.78 16.81 26.10
C VAL A 568 -8.52 17.89 25.31
N GLU A 569 -8.39 17.87 23.98
CA GLU A 569 -9.06 18.83 23.10
C GLU A 569 -10.39 18.25 22.61
N PHE A 570 -11.50 18.93 22.93
CA PHE A 570 -12.84 18.54 22.51
C PHE A 570 -13.23 19.30 21.25
N SER A 571 -13.49 18.59 20.15
CA SER A 571 -13.98 19.18 18.90
C SER A 571 -15.27 18.51 18.46
N SER A 572 -16.27 19.30 18.11
CA SER A 572 -17.52 18.83 17.52
C SER A 572 -17.41 18.86 16.01
N ASP A 573 -17.74 17.77 15.34
CA ASP A 573 -17.79 17.73 13.87
C ASP A 573 -19.06 17.02 13.37
N TYR A 574 -19.41 17.27 12.11
CA TYR A 574 -20.60 16.73 11.48
C TYR A 574 -20.22 15.73 10.38
N ASP A 575 -20.67 14.50 10.49
CA ASP A 575 -20.53 13.51 9.42
C ASP A 575 -21.88 13.30 8.73
N LYS A 576 -21.89 13.38 7.41
CA LYS A 576 -23.11 13.25 6.62
C LYS A 576 -23.39 11.79 6.31
N ASN A 577 -24.51 11.29 6.80
CA ASN A 577 -24.99 9.94 6.53
C ASN A 577 -25.48 9.77 5.09
N LYS A 578 -25.48 8.52 4.62
CA LYS A 578 -25.86 8.15 3.23
C LYS A 578 -27.32 8.47 2.87
N ASP A 579 -28.19 8.74 3.84
CA ASP A 579 -29.57 9.17 3.62
C ASP A 579 -29.74 10.70 3.53
N GLY A 580 -28.66 11.46 3.75
CA GLY A 580 -28.63 12.92 3.65
C GLY A 580 -28.75 13.68 4.98
N THR A 581 -28.90 12.98 6.11
CA THR A 581 -28.84 13.58 7.45
C THR A 581 -27.40 13.75 7.95
N TYR A 582 -27.17 14.61 8.94
CA TYR A 582 -25.85 14.77 9.57
C TYR A 582 -25.91 14.25 11.00
N ASP A 583 -24.98 13.37 11.34
CA ASP A 583 -24.77 12.98 12.73
C ASP A 583 -23.72 13.89 13.37
N PHE A 584 -24.01 14.26 14.60
CA PHE A 584 -23.17 15.12 15.43
C PHE A 584 -22.34 14.27 16.37
N TYR A 585 -21.02 14.37 16.29
CA TYR A 585 -20.13 13.65 17.19
C TYR A 585 -19.15 14.61 17.86
N ASN A 586 -19.01 14.47 19.17
CA ASN A 586 -17.94 15.13 19.93
C ASN A 586 -16.72 14.21 19.92
N ARG A 587 -15.64 14.65 19.27
CA ARG A 587 -14.33 13.99 19.33
C ARG A 587 -13.50 14.58 20.46
N VAL A 588 -12.70 13.73 21.07
CA VAL A 588 -11.79 14.08 22.16
C VAL A 588 -10.40 13.61 21.75
N THR A 589 -9.46 14.55 21.59
CA THR A 589 -8.10 14.25 21.19
C THR A 589 -7.15 14.42 22.37
N ILE A 590 -6.40 13.38 22.70
CA ILE A 590 -5.40 13.40 23.78
C ILE A 590 -4.00 13.47 23.17
N LYS A 591 -3.20 14.48 23.54
CA LYS A 591 -1.79 14.58 23.12
C LYS A 591 -0.86 14.09 24.22
N GLU A 592 0.12 13.26 23.86
CA GLU A 592 1.17 12.77 24.77
C GLU A 592 2.05 13.93 25.29
N PRO A 593 2.41 13.94 26.59
CA PRO A 593 3.28 14.97 27.14
C PRO A 593 4.74 14.79 26.69
N ILE A 594 5.36 15.85 26.18
CA ILE A 594 6.80 15.87 25.85
C ILE A 594 7.60 16.42 27.04
N LEU A 595 8.54 15.62 27.54
CA LEU A 595 9.45 15.99 28.65
C LEU A 595 10.42 17.11 28.23
N LYS A 596 10.65 18.11 29.11
CA LYS A 596 11.48 19.30 28.81
C LYS A 596 12.82 19.41 29.55
N ARG A 597 13.30 18.41 30.34
CA ARG A 597 14.73 18.29 30.74
C ARG A 597 15.08 17.02 31.54
N GLU A 598 16.35 16.60 31.43
CA GLU A 598 16.97 15.41 32.06
C GLU A 598 17.42 15.58 33.51
N GLY A 599 17.37 14.47 34.26
CA GLY A 599 18.17 14.25 35.46
C GLY A 599 17.91 12.88 36.11
N GLY A 600 18.78 11.90 35.81
CA GLY A 600 19.02 10.72 36.66
C GLY A 600 18.12 9.50 36.43
N TYR A 601 18.74 8.35 36.17
CA TYR A 601 18.11 7.04 36.04
C TYR A 601 17.43 6.61 37.35
N ILE A 602 16.11 6.41 37.30
CA ILE A 602 15.25 5.35 37.87
C ILE A 602 13.85 5.77 37.42
N GLU A 603 13.20 5.00 36.53
CA GLU A 603 11.80 5.27 36.20
C GLU A 603 10.86 4.45 37.08
N ASP A 604 9.88 5.19 37.57
CA ASP A 604 8.89 4.94 38.60
C ASP A 604 7.75 4.07 38.05
N LEU A 605 7.50 2.92 38.66
CA LEU A 605 6.37 2.04 38.34
C LEU A 605 5.21 2.38 39.27
N GLY A 606 4.22 3.07 38.73
CA GLY A 606 3.05 3.56 39.46
C GLY A 606 2.21 2.51 40.21
N ASN A 607 1.23 3.02 40.96
CA ASN A 607 0.44 2.36 42.01
C ASN A 607 -0.25 1.03 41.62
N GLY A 608 0.06 -0.03 42.37
CA GLY A 608 -0.67 -1.32 42.39
C GLY A 608 0.03 -2.36 43.28
N VAL A 609 -0.73 -3.28 43.88
CA VAL A 609 -0.15 -4.43 44.60
C VAL A 609 0.45 -5.41 43.59
N ILE A 610 1.75 -5.69 43.71
CA ILE A 610 2.46 -6.62 42.82
C ILE A 610 2.38 -8.04 43.39
N TYR A 611 2.03 -9.02 42.55
CA TYR A 611 2.20 -10.45 42.82
C TYR A 611 3.19 -11.06 41.83
N ALA A 612 3.99 -12.02 42.29
CA ALA A 612 4.81 -12.86 41.42
C ALA A 612 4.47 -14.34 41.65
N ALA A 613 4.15 -15.06 40.58
CA ALA A 613 3.90 -16.50 40.60
C ALA A 613 4.99 -17.23 39.81
N ASN A 614 5.61 -18.24 40.42
CA ASN A 614 6.59 -19.09 39.75
C ASN A 614 5.91 -20.35 39.20
N VAL A 615 5.89 -20.49 37.88
CA VAL A 615 5.27 -21.61 37.15
C VAL A 615 6.36 -22.52 36.58
N ARG A 616 6.19 -23.84 36.69
CA ARG A 616 7.26 -24.82 36.38
C ARG A 616 7.53 -25.04 34.88
N ASP A 617 6.65 -24.59 33.98
CA ASP A 617 6.86 -24.65 32.53
C ASP A 617 6.25 -23.40 31.86
N THR A 618 7.12 -22.57 31.29
CA THR A 618 6.77 -21.26 30.72
C THR A 618 6.31 -21.31 29.26
N THR A 619 6.36 -22.48 28.62
CA THR A 619 6.01 -22.62 27.20
C THR A 619 4.52 -22.84 26.94
N LEU A 620 3.75 -23.28 27.94
CA LEU A 620 2.31 -23.56 27.85
C LEU A 620 1.41 -22.33 28.06
N TYR A 621 1.97 -21.18 28.43
CA TYR A 621 1.20 -19.98 28.81
C TYR A 621 1.75 -18.67 28.21
N LYS A 622 2.68 -18.78 27.24
CA LYS A 622 3.33 -17.60 26.64
C LYS A 622 2.35 -16.65 25.93
N ASP A 623 1.16 -17.16 25.57
CA ASP A 623 0.13 -16.44 24.80
C ASP A 623 -1.18 -16.20 25.61
N LEU A 624 -1.15 -16.37 26.94
CA LEU A 624 -2.29 -16.12 27.82
C LEU A 624 -2.32 -14.63 28.25
N ILE A 625 -3.29 -13.83 27.79
CA ILE A 625 -3.34 -12.39 28.11
C ILE A 625 -4.34 -12.02 29.23
N ALA A 626 -5.46 -12.76 29.43
CA ALA A 626 -6.34 -12.63 30.62
C ALA A 626 -7.41 -13.77 30.74
N ILE A 627 -8.03 -13.89 31.93
CA ILE A 627 -9.12 -14.82 32.30
C ILE A 627 -10.44 -14.05 32.50
N ASN A 628 -11.60 -14.66 32.20
CA ASN A 628 -12.93 -14.15 32.57
C ASN A 628 -13.65 -15.04 33.60
N ALA A 629 -14.42 -14.41 34.49
CA ALA A 629 -15.29 -15.06 35.48
C ALA A 629 -16.74 -14.54 35.38
N TYR A 630 -17.70 -15.43 35.64
CA TYR A 630 -19.13 -15.12 35.80
C TYR A 630 -19.48 -15.09 37.27
N LEU A 631 -20.30 -14.14 37.71
CA LEU A 631 -21.15 -14.37 38.87
C LEU A 631 -22.59 -13.93 38.64
N LYS A 632 -23.45 -14.85 39.06
CA LYS A 632 -24.91 -14.84 39.04
C LYS A 632 -25.40 -14.09 40.28
N GLN A 633 -26.52 -13.39 40.13
CA GLN A 633 -27.18 -12.52 41.13
C GLN A 633 -27.22 -13.08 42.56
N GLY A 634 -26.85 -12.21 43.50
CA GLY A 634 -27.56 -12.03 44.76
C GLY A 634 -28.12 -10.61 44.76
#